data_AF-A0A2N4U0D3-F1
#
_entry.id   AF-A0A2N4U0D3-F1
#
_cell.length_a   1.000
_cell.length_b   1.000
_cell.length_c   1.000
_cell.angle_alpha   90.00
_cell.angle_beta   90.00
_cell.angle_gamma   90.00
#
_symmetry.space_group_name_H-M   'P 1'
#
loop_
_entity.id
_entity.type
_entity.pdbx_description
1 polymer ?
#
loop_
_entity_poly.entity_id
_entity_poly.type
_entity_poly.pdbx_seq_one_letter_code
_entity_poly.pdbx_strand_id
1 'polypeptide(L)'
;MTDADRNKQVTTEGGGGDKVSYFPYRDLEKVIRDALRAVYADVSVIKSPSDVMTIKENDISLVFAPEITTSSNSQSISTWPPTQFTIELALNVTDAVGNIISRIRVISSGAAEFSEFKVDFGLAGRRAATELSEKLKQEVNANPRLR
;
A
#
# COMPACT_ATOMS: atom_id res chain seq x y z
N MET A 1 -2.78 5.41 8.83
CA MET A 1 -3.88 5.72 7.90
C MET A 1 -5.03 6.27 8.70
N THR A 2 -5.48 7.47 8.37
CA THR A 2 -6.66 8.09 8.99
C THR A 2 -7.93 7.58 8.32
N ASP A 3 -9.09 7.80 8.96
CA ASP A 3 -10.38 7.48 8.33
C ASP A 3 -10.64 8.34 7.09
N ALA A 4 -10.10 9.56 7.05
CA ALA A 4 -10.12 10.40 5.85
C ALA A 4 -9.34 9.73 4.69
N ASP A 5 -8.18 9.14 4.96
CA ASP A 5 -7.40 8.43 3.95
C ASP A 5 -8.15 7.24 3.38
N ARG A 6 -8.81 6.44 4.23
CA ARG A 6 -9.61 5.27 3.81
C ARG A 6 -10.78 5.64 2.89
N ASN A 7 -11.31 6.85 3.04
CA ASN A 7 -12.40 7.37 2.21
C ASN A 7 -11.90 8.08 0.94
N LYS A 8 -10.59 8.20 0.75
CA LYS A 8 -10.01 8.82 -0.45
C LYS A 8 -10.17 7.89 -1.65
N GLN A 9 -11.16 8.17 -2.48
CA GLN A 9 -11.31 7.54 -3.79
C GLN A 9 -10.33 8.15 -4.78
N VAL A 10 -9.72 7.29 -5.60
CA VAL A 10 -8.95 7.72 -6.78
C VAL A 10 -9.61 7.17 -8.02
N THR A 11 -9.39 7.84 -9.15
CA THR A 11 -9.83 7.38 -10.46
C THR A 11 -8.64 7.41 -11.40
N THR A 12 -8.38 6.30 -12.06
CA THR A 12 -7.28 6.13 -13.01
C THR A 12 -7.80 5.58 -14.33
N GLU A 13 -6.95 5.58 -15.36
CA GLU A 13 -7.30 5.07 -16.67
C GLU A 13 -7.48 3.54 -16.64
N GLY A 14 -8.61 3.05 -17.15
CA GLY A 14 -8.95 1.64 -17.24
C GLY A 14 -8.56 0.98 -18.56
N GLY A 15 -8.05 1.76 -19.51
CA GLY A 15 -7.92 1.33 -20.91
C GLY A 15 -9.27 1.40 -21.64
N GLY A 16 -9.27 1.33 -22.97
CA GLY A 16 -10.54 1.46 -23.72
C GLY A 16 -11.11 2.89 -23.80
N GLY A 17 -10.43 3.89 -23.22
CA GLY A 17 -11.02 5.21 -22.93
C GLY A 17 -11.91 5.24 -21.68
N ASP A 18 -11.96 4.14 -20.93
CA ASP A 18 -12.72 4.01 -19.68
C ASP A 18 -11.88 4.33 -18.45
N LYS A 19 -12.54 4.50 -17.30
CA LYS A 19 -11.91 4.84 -16.02
C LYS A 19 -12.28 3.82 -14.94
N VAL A 20 -11.36 3.61 -14.00
CA VAL A 20 -11.59 2.74 -12.84
C VAL A 20 -11.41 3.54 -11.57
N SER A 21 -12.37 3.42 -10.65
CA SER A 21 -12.32 4.08 -9.36
C SER A 21 -12.21 3.08 -8.22
N TYR A 22 -11.38 3.38 -7.24
CA TYR A 22 -11.08 2.51 -6.08
C TYR A 22 -10.55 3.33 -4.90
N PHE A 23 -10.31 2.70 -3.76
CA PHE A 23 -9.94 3.36 -2.51
C PHE A 23 -8.56 2.83 -2.04
N PRO A 24 -7.44 3.41 -2.49
CA PRO A 24 -6.11 2.81 -2.34
C PRO A 24 -5.76 2.46 -0.89
N TYR A 25 -6.06 3.38 0.04
CA TYR A 25 -5.78 3.17 1.45
C TYR A 25 -6.59 2.02 2.05
N ARG A 26 -7.91 2.00 1.78
CA ARG A 26 -8.80 0.95 2.27
C ARG A 26 -8.45 -0.41 1.67
N ASP A 27 -8.18 -0.43 0.37
CA ASP A 27 -8.00 -1.67 -0.39
C ASP A 27 -6.60 -2.29 -0.14
N LEU A 28 -5.58 -1.47 0.20
CA LEU A 28 -4.21 -1.93 0.52
C LEU A 28 -3.91 -2.06 2.01
N GLU A 29 -4.78 -1.59 2.91
CA GLU A 29 -4.56 -1.63 4.36
C GLU A 29 -4.22 -3.04 4.86
N LYS A 30 -4.98 -4.04 4.43
CA LYS A 30 -4.74 -5.44 4.80
C LYS A 30 -3.36 -5.91 4.34
N VAL A 31 -2.97 -5.58 3.11
CA VAL A 31 -1.70 -6.01 2.51
C VAL A 31 -0.51 -5.42 3.27
N ILE A 32 -0.57 -4.12 3.58
CA ILE A 32 0.48 -3.43 4.34
C ILE A 32 0.56 -3.99 5.77
N ARG A 33 -0.58 -4.17 6.42
CA ARG A 33 -0.62 -4.70 7.80
C ARG A 33 -0.09 -6.13 7.87
N ASP A 34 -0.46 -6.98 6.93
CA ASP A 34 0.01 -8.37 6.88
C ASP A 34 1.51 -8.43 6.55
N ALA A 35 2.02 -7.53 5.71
CA ALA A 35 3.45 -7.41 5.45
C ALA A 35 4.23 -7.04 6.73
N LEU A 36 3.75 -6.06 7.50
CA LEU A 36 4.37 -5.66 8.77
C LEU A 36 4.26 -6.78 9.83
N ARG A 37 3.13 -7.49 9.92
CA ARG A 37 2.95 -8.63 10.84
C ARG A 37 3.82 -9.83 10.52
N ALA A 38 4.30 -9.94 9.29
CA ALA A 38 5.28 -10.96 8.94
C ALA A 38 6.69 -10.64 9.51
N VAL A 39 6.92 -9.41 9.99
CA VAL A 39 8.21 -8.96 10.53
C VAL A 39 8.12 -8.65 12.03
N TYR A 40 7.03 -8.04 12.47
CA TYR A 40 6.80 -7.63 13.85
C TYR A 40 5.78 -8.53 14.55
N ALA A 41 6.02 -8.80 15.84
CA ALA A 41 5.16 -9.67 16.64
C ALA A 41 3.78 -9.07 16.90
N ASP A 42 3.70 -7.74 17.10
CA ASP A 42 2.44 -7.03 17.29
C ASP A 42 2.34 -5.83 16.35
N VAL A 43 1.20 -5.71 15.68
CA VAL A 43 0.88 -4.63 14.75
C VAL A 43 -0.58 -4.28 14.90
N SER A 44 -0.83 -3.08 15.41
CA SER A 44 -2.14 -2.48 15.60
C SER A 44 -2.32 -1.28 14.67
N VAL A 45 -3.58 -0.92 14.42
CA VAL A 45 -3.93 0.27 13.66
C VAL A 45 -4.31 1.35 14.65
N ILE A 46 -3.63 2.49 14.59
CA ILE A 46 -3.95 3.67 15.38
C ILE A 46 -4.64 4.73 14.51
N LYS A 47 -5.47 5.58 15.13
CA LYS A 47 -6.25 6.61 14.43
C LYS A 47 -5.38 7.70 13.81
N SER A 48 -4.29 8.04 14.49
CA SER A 48 -3.37 9.10 14.09
C SER A 48 -1.96 8.78 14.58
N PRO A 49 -0.89 9.16 13.83
CA PRO A 49 0.48 9.10 14.34
C PRO A 49 0.72 10.01 15.56
N SER A 50 -0.19 10.94 15.85
CA SER A 50 -0.16 11.82 17.03
C SER A 50 -1.03 11.31 18.19
N ASP A 51 -1.57 10.10 18.12
CA ASP A 51 -2.39 9.50 19.19
C ASP A 51 -1.49 8.98 20.34
N VAL A 52 -0.89 9.92 21.08
CA VAL A 52 0.11 9.64 22.13
C VAL A 52 -0.46 8.72 23.22
N MET A 53 -1.75 8.82 23.53
CA MET A 53 -2.39 7.95 24.52
C MET A 53 -2.38 6.51 24.05
N THR A 54 -2.86 6.23 22.83
CA THR A 54 -2.88 4.88 22.28
C THR A 54 -1.46 4.33 22.12
N ILE A 55 -0.52 5.16 21.67
CA ILE A 55 0.90 4.78 21.52
C ILE A 55 1.47 4.35 22.88
N LYS A 56 1.22 5.11 23.94
CA LYS A 56 1.73 4.81 25.28
C LYS A 56 1.04 3.62 25.93
N GLU A 57 -0.28 3.51 25.81
CA GLU A 57 -1.07 2.42 26.41
C GLU A 57 -0.75 1.05 25.82
N ASN A 58 -0.38 1.01 24.52
CA ASN A 58 -0.04 -0.22 23.81
C ASN A 58 1.48 -0.41 23.65
N ASP A 59 2.29 0.38 24.33
CA ASP A 59 3.76 0.33 24.29
C ASP A 59 4.34 0.31 22.85
N ILE A 60 3.75 1.13 21.97
CA ILE A 60 4.09 1.15 20.55
C ILE A 60 5.46 1.79 20.37
N SER A 61 6.44 0.98 19.94
CA SER A 61 7.81 1.43 19.72
C SER A 61 8.01 2.15 18.38
N LEU A 62 7.27 1.75 17.34
CA LEU A 62 7.38 2.28 15.99
C LEU A 62 6.00 2.59 15.40
N VAL A 63 5.88 3.76 14.78
CA VAL A 63 4.67 4.20 14.08
C VAL A 63 4.97 4.32 12.59
N PHE A 64 4.18 3.62 11.77
CA PHE A 64 4.28 3.63 10.32
C PHE A 64 3.15 4.49 9.72
N ALA A 65 3.51 5.61 9.10
CA ALA A 65 2.58 6.50 8.42
C ALA A 65 2.70 6.34 6.89
N PRO A 66 1.77 5.61 6.23
CA PRO A 66 1.80 5.38 4.79
C PRO A 66 1.22 6.55 4.00
N GLU A 67 1.85 6.82 2.87
CA GLU A 67 1.35 7.65 1.77
C GLU A 67 1.34 6.79 0.51
N ILE A 68 0.18 6.68 -0.12
CA ILE A 68 -0.06 5.78 -1.25
C ILE A 68 -0.41 6.58 -2.50
N THR A 69 0.32 6.30 -3.58
CA THR A 69 0.01 6.75 -4.93
C THR A 69 -0.15 5.54 -5.84
N THR A 70 -1.13 5.59 -6.74
CA THR A 70 -1.41 4.50 -7.67
C THR A 70 -1.62 5.02 -9.07
N SER A 71 -1.23 4.25 -10.07
CA SER A 71 -1.55 4.50 -11.47
C SER A 71 -1.91 3.20 -12.18
N SER A 72 -2.75 3.29 -13.20
CA SER A 72 -3.09 2.16 -14.08
C SER A 72 -3.13 2.61 -15.53
N ASN A 73 -2.83 1.68 -16.42
CA ASN A 73 -2.92 1.89 -17.86
C ASN A 73 -3.13 0.57 -18.61
N SER A 74 -3.48 0.70 -19.89
CA SER A 74 -3.44 -0.39 -20.87
C SER A 74 -2.55 0.02 -22.03
N GLN A 75 -1.84 -0.94 -22.62
CA GLN A 75 -1.01 -0.68 -23.81
C GLN A 75 -1.82 -0.34 -25.08
N SER A 76 -3.14 -0.60 -25.08
CA SER A 76 -4.02 -0.33 -26.22
C SER A 76 -5.27 0.43 -25.78
N ILE A 77 -5.67 1.40 -26.62
CA ILE A 77 -6.90 2.18 -26.50
C ILE A 77 -8.18 1.35 -26.65
N SER A 78 -8.07 0.08 -27.04
CA SER A 78 -9.22 -0.85 -27.20
C SER A 78 -9.21 -1.98 -26.16
N THR A 79 -8.24 -2.00 -25.24
CA THR A 79 -8.09 -3.06 -24.25
C THR A 79 -8.56 -2.58 -22.88
N TRP A 80 -9.65 -3.17 -22.41
CA TRP A 80 -10.21 -3.03 -21.06
C TRP A 80 -10.33 -4.41 -20.44
N PRO A 81 -10.03 -4.61 -19.14
CA PRO A 81 -9.63 -3.68 -18.05
C PRO A 81 -8.13 -3.28 -18.14
N PRO A 82 -7.57 -2.50 -17.18
CA PRO A 82 -6.17 -2.10 -17.23
C PRO A 82 -5.22 -3.30 -17.16
N THR A 83 -4.30 -3.41 -18.12
CA THR A 83 -3.31 -4.50 -18.17
C THR A 83 -2.11 -4.23 -17.26
N GLN A 84 -1.93 -3.00 -16.78
CA GLN A 84 -0.85 -2.64 -15.88
C GLN A 84 -1.36 -1.78 -14.72
N PHE A 85 -0.87 -2.08 -13.52
CA PHE A 85 -1.17 -1.35 -12.30
C PHE A 85 0.11 -1.13 -11.51
N THR A 86 0.34 0.08 -11.03
CA THR A 86 1.53 0.45 -10.24
C THR A 86 1.08 1.02 -8.90
N ILE A 87 1.74 0.58 -7.83
CA ILE A 87 1.57 1.12 -6.48
C ILE A 87 2.91 1.67 -6.02
N GLU A 88 2.89 2.92 -5.61
CA GLU A 88 3.96 3.56 -4.86
C GLU A 88 3.51 3.75 -3.41
N LEU A 89 4.28 3.19 -2.49
CA LEU A 89 4.09 3.31 -1.05
C LEU A 89 5.30 4.03 -0.46
N ALA A 90 5.07 5.21 0.10
CA ALA A 90 6.03 5.88 0.96
C ALA A 90 5.61 5.70 2.43
N LEU A 91 6.55 5.38 3.31
CA LEU A 91 6.32 5.20 4.74
C LEU A 91 7.26 6.14 5.49
N ASN A 92 6.67 7.03 6.28
CA ASN A 92 7.41 7.73 7.33
C ASN A 92 7.32 6.89 8.60
N VAL A 93 8.48 6.46 9.12
CA VAL A 93 8.57 5.65 10.34
C VAL A 93 9.10 6.51 11.47
N THR A 94 8.34 6.61 12.55
CA THR A 94 8.71 7.36 13.75
C THR A 94 8.79 6.48 14.98
N ASP A 95 9.51 6.94 16.00
CA ASP A 95 9.43 6.38 17.34
C ASP A 95 8.13 6.79 18.06
N ALA A 96 7.96 6.32 19.30
CA ALA A 96 6.83 6.63 20.17
C ALA A 96 6.65 8.14 20.47
N VAL A 97 7.71 8.93 20.30
CA VAL A 97 7.74 10.37 20.60
C VAL A 97 7.57 11.21 19.33
N GLY A 98 7.58 10.58 18.15
CA GLY A 98 7.40 11.20 16.85
C GLY A 98 8.69 11.55 16.11
N ASN A 99 9.87 11.14 16.60
CA ASN A 99 11.12 11.36 15.87
C ASN A 99 11.21 10.42 14.67
N ILE A 100 11.63 10.94 13.52
CA ILE A 100 11.79 10.14 12.31
C ILE A 100 12.97 9.19 12.46
N ILE A 101 12.68 7.89 12.47
CA ILE A 101 13.67 6.81 12.50
C ILE A 101 14.13 6.47 11.08
N SER A 102 13.16 6.39 10.16
CA SER A 102 13.43 6.05 8.77
C SER A 102 12.32 6.50 7.82
N ARG A 103 12.65 6.51 6.53
CA ARG A 103 11.71 6.65 5.43
C ARG A 103 11.91 5.49 4.48
N ILE A 104 10.86 4.73 4.22
CA ILE A 104 10.87 3.63 3.27
C ILE A 104 10.06 4.06 2.04
N ARG A 105 10.54 3.73 0.85
CA ARG A 105 9.77 3.92 -0.38
C ARG A 105 9.81 2.63 -1.19
N VAL A 106 8.64 2.08 -1.49
CA VAL A 106 8.47 0.85 -2.27
C VAL A 106 7.65 1.17 -3.51
N ILE A 107 8.15 0.76 -4.67
CA ILE A 107 7.37 0.73 -5.91
C ILE A 107 7.14 -0.72 -6.31
N SER A 108 5.90 -1.03 -6.65
CA SER A 108 5.47 -2.33 -7.14
C SER A 108 4.57 -2.16 -8.36
N SER A 109 4.54 -3.17 -9.21
CA SER A 109 3.74 -3.19 -10.41
C SER A 109 3.21 -4.59 -10.68
N GLY A 110 1.99 -4.67 -11.19
CA GLY A 110 1.41 -5.91 -11.67
C GLY A 110 0.95 -5.75 -13.10
N ALA A 111 1.09 -6.82 -13.87
CA ALA A 111 0.61 -6.91 -15.23
C ALA A 111 -0.40 -8.06 -15.37
N ALA A 112 -1.33 -7.93 -16.30
CA ALA A 112 -2.27 -8.99 -16.68
C ALA A 112 -2.39 -9.03 -18.20
N GLU A 113 -2.31 -10.24 -18.77
CA GLU A 113 -2.54 -10.45 -20.20
C GLU A 113 -4.04 -10.55 -20.54
N PHE A 114 -4.37 -10.39 -21.82
CA PHE A 114 -5.75 -10.42 -22.32
C PHE A 114 -6.50 -11.71 -21.99
N SER A 115 -5.83 -12.86 -22.02
CA SER A 115 -6.42 -14.15 -21.65
C SER A 115 -6.72 -14.24 -20.16
N GLU A 116 -5.91 -13.59 -19.31
CA GLU A 116 -5.98 -13.71 -17.86
C GLU A 116 -7.05 -12.82 -17.25
N PHE A 117 -7.16 -11.57 -17.71
CA PHE A 117 -8.10 -10.63 -17.11
C PHE A 117 -9.56 -10.90 -17.45
N LYS A 118 -9.85 -11.70 -18.50
CA LYS A 118 -11.23 -11.98 -18.96
C LYS A 118 -12.13 -12.56 -17.88
N VAL A 119 -11.51 -13.23 -16.92
CA VAL A 119 -12.17 -13.84 -15.76
C VAL A 119 -11.83 -13.12 -14.47
N ASP A 120 -10.94 -12.13 -14.51
CA ASP A 120 -10.38 -11.49 -13.33
C ASP A 120 -9.88 -10.05 -13.60
N PHE A 121 -10.81 -9.11 -13.59
CA PHE A 121 -10.53 -7.72 -13.95
C PHE A 121 -9.59 -6.99 -12.98
N GLY A 122 -9.37 -7.53 -11.77
CA GLY A 122 -8.50 -6.95 -10.74
C GLY A 122 -7.09 -7.55 -10.68
N LEU A 123 -6.72 -8.42 -11.63
CA LEU A 123 -5.50 -9.22 -11.55
C LEU A 123 -4.21 -8.40 -11.49
N ALA A 124 -4.07 -7.36 -12.34
CA ALA A 124 -2.91 -6.49 -12.32
C ALA A 124 -2.75 -5.80 -10.95
N GLY A 125 -3.85 -5.30 -10.37
CA GLY A 125 -3.84 -4.69 -9.04
C GLY A 125 -3.44 -5.65 -7.92
N ARG A 126 -3.98 -6.89 -7.93
CA ARG A 126 -3.60 -7.90 -6.92
C ARG A 126 -2.15 -8.36 -7.05
N ARG A 127 -1.64 -8.51 -8.29
CA ARG A 127 -0.22 -8.81 -8.52
C ARG A 127 0.68 -7.70 -7.99
N ALA A 128 0.34 -6.43 -8.26
CA ALA A 128 1.06 -5.28 -7.70
C ALA A 128 1.04 -5.32 -6.16
N ALA A 129 -0.10 -5.61 -5.55
CA ALA A 129 -0.23 -5.69 -4.10
C ALA A 129 0.57 -6.85 -3.47
N THR A 130 0.63 -8.01 -4.13
CA THR A 130 1.48 -9.13 -3.69
C THR A 130 2.95 -8.72 -3.72
N GLU A 131 3.42 -8.14 -4.82
CA GLU A 131 4.80 -7.67 -4.94
C GLU A 131 5.12 -6.57 -3.90
N LEU A 132 4.17 -5.65 -3.65
CA LEU A 132 4.29 -4.64 -2.60
C LEU A 132 4.58 -5.25 -1.23
N SER A 133 3.83 -6.28 -0.85
CA SER A 133 4.00 -6.97 0.43
C SER A 133 5.39 -7.60 0.55
N GLU A 134 5.87 -8.25 -0.52
CA GLU A 134 7.20 -8.87 -0.54
C GLU A 134 8.32 -7.84 -0.43
N LYS A 135 8.27 -6.78 -1.25
CA LYS A 135 9.27 -5.70 -1.21
C LYS A 135 9.26 -4.95 0.11
N LEU A 136 8.09 -4.66 0.68
CA LEU A 136 7.99 -4.02 1.98
C LEU A 136 8.65 -4.86 3.09
N LYS A 137 8.39 -6.18 3.12
CA LYS A 137 9.06 -7.08 4.07
C LYS A 137 10.58 -7.05 3.90
N GLN A 138 11.07 -7.04 2.65
CA GLN A 138 12.51 -6.99 2.37
C GLN A 138 13.13 -5.69 2.87
N GLU A 139 12.54 -4.54 2.54
CA GLU A 139 13.03 -3.21 2.95
C GLU A 139 13.05 -3.04 4.47
N VAL A 140 12.00 -3.49 5.16
CA VAL A 140 11.94 -3.45 6.63
C VAL A 140 13.03 -4.33 7.24
N ASN A 141 13.19 -5.58 6.76
CA ASN A 141 14.21 -6.49 7.29
C ASN A 141 15.64 -6.04 6.98
N ALA A 142 15.86 -5.37 5.84
CA ALA A 142 17.16 -4.88 5.43
C ALA A 142 17.62 -3.65 6.24
N ASN A 143 16.69 -2.95 6.90
CA ASN A 143 16.98 -1.72 7.63
C ASN A 143 17.26 -2.00 9.12
N PRO A 144 18.52 -1.88 9.59
CA PRO A 144 18.87 -2.22 10.97
C PRO A 144 18.20 -1.31 12.03
N ARG A 145 17.75 -0.11 11.65
CA ARG A 145 17.06 0.82 12.56
C ARG A 145 15.62 0.41 12.86
N LEU A 146 15.10 -0.56 12.12
CA LEU A 146 13.72 -1.02 12.22
C LEU A 146 13.63 -2.44 12.81
N ARG A 147 14.74 -2.99 13.31
CA ARG A 147 14.81 -4.31 13.93
C ARG A 147 14.92 -4.22 15.44
#